data_AF-A0A943B0V4-F1
#
_entry.id   AF-A0A943B0V4-F1
#
_cell.length_a   1.000
_cell.length_b   1.000
_cell.length_c   1.000
_cell.angle_alpha   90.00
_cell.angle_beta   90.00
_cell.angle_gamma   90.00
#
_symmetry.space_group_name_H-M   'P 1'
#
loop_
_entity.id
_entity.type
_entity.pdbx_description
1 polymer ?
#
loop_
_entity_poly.entity_id
_entity_poly.type
_entity_poly.pdbx_seq_one_letter_code
_entity_poly.pdbx_strand_id
1 'polypeptide(L)'
;MKRLGKALLSLIVIAVFGVLIFKYSYKLAPDDFITDRTTFIYINKNINREKLRKFEETFGTEKIAEKDIVEKIKNICLLSQSKIYSSRFDVVGIVDMGAYHPLMLMKLKKYFDFREDNFYELKDEYKDELGISQRKEIFLKPHRGLFFIGGDTEKIDEIIFNKNKRSLKAVKILNEKAESGLGALMLNQERERLFGIDRIIISGDTKGNKVFLDGCIYGDNEIIKDLNIQPEKRRMNKYITSNRLYISTANLKKRDTFILRALSYKAKSSHKTNLVQELFAKGFADMISELNGEMVIDLENGNYLLGLKSSQNTEMFVEYLKNDENINIEKDIEGNIYICIGRDTFVPVENPKIVEDNQFLTGEIDTYYGKVQADGFYAPDRLRIKAEIELEK
;
A
#
# COMPACT_ATOMS: atom_id res chain seq x y z
N MET A 1 -57.25 19.77 -13.31
CA MET A 1 -55.88 19.67 -13.89
C MET A 1 -54.89 20.71 -13.34
N LYS A 2 -55.12 22.04 -13.44
CA LYS A 2 -54.15 23.06 -12.98
C LYS A 2 -53.75 22.98 -11.48
N ARG A 3 -54.68 22.65 -10.58
CA ARG A 3 -54.38 22.48 -9.13
C ARG A 3 -53.55 21.23 -8.83
N LEU A 4 -53.85 20.12 -9.51
CA LEU A 4 -53.09 18.87 -9.43
C LEU A 4 -51.66 19.03 -9.98
N GLY A 5 -51.50 19.75 -11.10
CA GLY A 5 -50.17 20.08 -11.64
C GLY A 5 -49.35 20.97 -10.70
N LYS A 6 -49.98 21.98 -10.06
CA LYS A 6 -49.30 22.81 -9.04
C LYS A 6 -48.94 22.03 -7.78
N ALA A 7 -49.78 21.10 -7.32
CA ALA A 7 -49.51 20.25 -6.17
C ALA A 7 -48.34 19.28 -6.47
N LEU A 8 -48.33 18.68 -7.65
CA LEU A 8 -47.22 17.81 -8.10
C LEU A 8 -45.90 18.60 -8.21
N LEU A 9 -45.95 19.80 -8.79
CA LEU A 9 -44.78 20.68 -8.89
C LEU A 9 -44.27 21.09 -7.50
N SER A 10 -45.17 21.42 -6.57
CA SER A 10 -44.81 21.73 -5.18
C SER A 10 -44.15 20.55 -4.48
N LEU A 11 -44.65 19.32 -4.68
CA LEU A 11 -44.05 18.09 -4.15
C LEU A 11 -42.64 17.85 -4.71
N ILE A 12 -42.45 18.06 -6.02
CA ILE A 12 -41.13 17.97 -6.66
C ILE A 12 -40.19 19.03 -6.08
N VAL A 13 -40.65 20.28 -5.93
CA VAL A 13 -39.84 21.37 -5.35
C VAL A 13 -39.44 21.05 -3.91
N ILE A 14 -40.37 20.58 -3.08
CA ILE A 14 -40.07 20.17 -1.69
C ILE A 14 -39.10 19.00 -1.67
N ALA A 15 -39.28 18.00 -2.54
CA ALA A 15 -38.36 16.86 -2.63
C ALA A 15 -36.95 17.33 -3.05
N VAL A 16 -36.85 18.23 -4.03
CA VAL A 16 -35.57 18.81 -4.48
C VAL A 16 -34.92 19.60 -3.35
N PHE A 17 -35.66 20.47 -2.65
CA PHE A 17 -35.15 21.21 -1.49
C PHE A 17 -34.69 20.26 -0.38
N GLY A 18 -35.45 19.20 -0.09
CA GLY A 18 -35.08 18.17 0.88
C GLY A 18 -33.77 17.46 0.50
N VAL A 19 -33.59 17.11 -0.77
CA VAL A 19 -32.34 16.52 -1.29
C VAL A 19 -31.18 17.51 -1.17
N LEU A 20 -31.40 18.79 -1.48
CA LEU A 20 -30.38 19.83 -1.36
C LEU A 20 -29.97 20.05 0.11
N ILE A 21 -30.92 20.18 1.03
CA ILE A 21 -30.64 20.33 2.47
C ILE A 21 -29.89 19.10 2.99
N PHE A 22 -30.31 17.89 2.62
CA PHE A 22 -29.60 16.67 2.97
C PHE A 22 -28.15 16.71 2.47
N LYS A 23 -27.95 17.06 1.19
CA LYS A 23 -26.62 17.07 0.54
C LYS A 23 -25.68 18.14 1.09
N TYR A 24 -26.18 19.35 1.38
CA TYR A 24 -25.35 20.51 1.70
C TYR A 24 -25.27 20.85 3.18
N SER A 25 -26.25 20.45 3.99
CA SER A 25 -26.31 20.85 5.41
C SER A 25 -26.20 19.68 6.38
N TYR A 26 -26.72 18.51 6.02
CA TYR A 26 -26.75 17.36 6.92
C TYR A 26 -25.60 16.37 6.68
N LYS A 27 -25.30 16.10 5.41
CA LYS A 27 -24.39 15.03 5.01
C LYS A 27 -22.92 15.41 5.19
N LEU A 28 -22.15 14.53 5.84
CA LEU A 28 -20.70 14.61 5.91
C LEU A 28 -20.03 13.81 4.80
N ALA A 29 -18.78 14.14 4.48
CA ALA A 29 -17.95 13.35 3.58
C ALA A 29 -17.09 12.36 4.38
N PRO A 30 -16.72 11.19 3.82
CA PRO A 30 -15.81 10.26 4.49
C PRO A 30 -14.48 10.91 4.92
N ASP A 31 -13.98 11.88 4.14
CA ASP A 31 -12.76 12.64 4.44
C ASP A 31 -12.81 13.44 5.75
N ASP A 32 -14.01 13.74 6.26
CA ASP A 32 -14.18 14.53 7.48
C ASP A 32 -13.75 13.74 8.73
N PHE A 33 -13.68 12.41 8.62
CA PHE A 33 -13.30 11.49 9.70
C PHE A 33 -11.80 11.13 9.68
N ILE A 34 -11.03 11.64 8.70
CA ILE A 34 -9.58 11.42 8.61
C ILE A 34 -8.86 12.42 9.53
N THR A 35 -8.33 11.91 10.64
CA THR A 35 -7.61 12.69 11.65
C THR A 35 -6.12 12.41 11.65
N ASP A 36 -5.36 13.21 12.39
CA ASP A 36 -3.92 12.98 12.63
C ASP A 36 -3.61 11.68 13.38
N ARG A 37 -4.61 11.05 14.01
CA ARG A 37 -4.50 9.71 14.64
C ARG A 37 -4.78 8.56 13.69
N THR A 38 -5.30 8.84 12.50
CA THR A 38 -5.66 7.79 11.56
C THR A 38 -4.38 7.26 10.90
N THR A 39 -4.10 5.99 11.12
CA THR A 39 -2.85 5.31 10.71
C THR A 39 -3.02 4.52 9.41
N PHE A 40 -4.23 4.06 9.14
CA PHE A 40 -4.59 3.37 7.90
C PHE A 40 -5.81 4.04 7.31
N ILE A 41 -5.73 4.35 6.02
CA ILE A 41 -6.80 4.98 5.27
C ILE A 41 -6.85 4.31 3.91
N TYR A 42 -7.96 3.66 3.57
CA TYR A 42 -8.28 3.36 2.18
C TYR A 42 -9.45 4.22 1.76
N ILE A 43 -9.41 4.79 0.55
CA ILE A 43 -10.52 5.57 0.02
C ILE A 43 -10.66 5.36 -1.48
N ASN A 44 -11.86 5.02 -1.93
CA ASN A 44 -12.22 4.93 -3.33
C ASN A 44 -13.45 5.81 -3.58
N LYS A 45 -13.26 6.85 -4.39
CA LYS A 45 -14.27 7.87 -4.66
C LYS A 45 -14.85 7.75 -6.06
N ASN A 46 -16.08 8.24 -6.19
CA ASN A 46 -16.83 8.26 -7.45
C ASN A 46 -16.85 6.87 -8.10
N ILE A 47 -17.13 5.86 -7.28
CA ILE A 47 -17.39 4.50 -7.76
C ILE A 47 -18.59 4.57 -8.71
N ASN A 48 -18.41 4.00 -9.88
CA ASN A 48 -19.39 4.00 -10.96
C ASN A 48 -19.35 2.65 -11.68
N ARG A 49 -20.27 2.45 -12.62
CA ARG A 49 -20.38 1.20 -13.38
C ARG A 49 -19.12 0.84 -14.14
N GLU A 50 -18.39 1.82 -14.67
CA GLU A 50 -17.16 1.54 -15.41
C GLU A 50 -16.07 0.99 -14.49
N LYS A 51 -15.86 1.61 -13.32
CA LYS A 51 -14.89 1.13 -12.32
C LYS A 51 -15.24 -0.26 -11.83
N LEU A 52 -16.52 -0.49 -11.50
CA LEU A 52 -17.01 -1.80 -11.05
C LEU A 52 -16.79 -2.86 -12.14
N ARG A 53 -17.12 -2.56 -13.41
CA ARG A 53 -16.91 -3.47 -14.52
C ARG A 53 -15.43 -3.84 -14.68
N LYS A 54 -14.52 -2.86 -14.66
CA LYS A 54 -13.07 -3.13 -14.76
C LYS A 54 -12.58 -4.01 -13.61
N PHE A 55 -13.04 -3.74 -12.39
CA PHE A 55 -12.74 -4.56 -11.22
C PHE A 55 -13.26 -6.00 -11.41
N GLU A 56 -14.52 -6.17 -11.79
CA GLU A 56 -15.15 -7.48 -12.03
C GLU A 56 -14.42 -8.28 -13.11
N GLU A 57 -14.10 -7.65 -14.24
CA GLU A 57 -13.38 -8.28 -15.36
C GLU A 57 -11.97 -8.73 -14.97
N THR A 58 -11.32 -8.00 -14.07
CA THR A 58 -9.95 -8.27 -13.63
C THR A 58 -9.90 -9.38 -12.61
N PHE A 59 -10.83 -9.39 -11.65
CA PHE A 59 -10.84 -10.33 -10.52
C PHE A 59 -11.83 -11.49 -10.67
N GLY A 60 -12.57 -11.56 -11.79
CA GLY A 60 -13.53 -12.63 -12.04
C GLY A 60 -14.76 -12.61 -11.13
N THR A 61 -15.14 -11.44 -10.61
CA THR A 61 -16.23 -11.29 -9.61
C THR A 61 -17.56 -10.89 -10.24
N GLU A 62 -17.86 -11.35 -11.45
CA GLU A 62 -19.04 -10.91 -12.22
C GLU A 62 -20.39 -11.29 -11.57
N LYS A 63 -20.39 -12.29 -10.69
CA LYS A 63 -21.58 -12.84 -10.00
C LYS A 63 -21.72 -12.36 -8.55
N ILE A 64 -21.75 -11.05 -8.33
CA ILE A 64 -22.00 -10.48 -7.00
C ILE A 64 -23.52 -10.47 -6.72
N ALA A 65 -23.93 -11.05 -5.60
CA ALA A 65 -25.29 -10.92 -5.09
C ALA A 65 -25.59 -9.45 -4.72
N GLU A 66 -26.82 -8.97 -4.93
CA GLU A 66 -27.21 -7.58 -4.66
C GLU A 66 -26.39 -6.52 -5.44
N LYS A 67 -26.00 -6.84 -6.68
CA LYS A 67 -25.26 -5.94 -7.60
C LYS A 67 -25.89 -4.55 -7.72
N ASP A 68 -27.22 -4.47 -7.71
CA ASP A 68 -27.96 -3.21 -7.76
C ASP A 68 -27.59 -2.25 -6.60
N ILE A 69 -27.30 -2.79 -5.40
CA ILE A 69 -26.88 -2.00 -4.24
C ILE A 69 -25.43 -1.54 -4.42
N VAL A 70 -24.56 -2.44 -4.86
CA VAL A 70 -23.13 -2.15 -5.10
C VAL A 70 -22.99 -1.02 -6.13
N GLU A 71 -23.79 -1.03 -7.19
CA GLU A 71 -23.82 0.04 -8.20
C GLU A 71 -24.24 1.42 -7.65
N LYS A 72 -24.86 1.47 -6.45
CA LYS A 72 -25.27 2.74 -5.81
C LYS A 72 -24.24 3.28 -4.83
N ILE A 73 -23.21 2.50 -4.48
CA ILE A 73 -22.13 2.97 -3.62
C ILE A 73 -21.36 4.05 -4.38
N LYS A 74 -21.32 5.26 -3.82
CA LYS A 74 -20.58 6.39 -4.40
C LYS A 74 -19.14 6.40 -3.93
N ASN A 75 -18.91 6.21 -2.63
CA ASN A 75 -17.58 6.20 -2.05
C ASN A 75 -17.47 5.10 -0.99
N ILE A 76 -16.29 4.49 -0.88
CA ILE A 76 -15.92 3.60 0.22
C ILE A 76 -14.68 4.20 0.88
N CYS A 77 -14.67 4.24 2.20
CA CYS A 77 -13.51 4.62 2.99
C CYS A 77 -13.31 3.60 4.11
N LEU A 78 -12.09 3.13 4.34
CA LEU A 78 -11.75 2.27 5.48
C LEU A 78 -10.73 2.99 6.33
N LEU A 79 -11.01 3.14 7.62
CA LEU A 79 -10.15 3.85 8.56
C LEU A 79 -9.72 2.93 9.70
N SER A 80 -8.47 3.09 10.15
CA SER A 80 -8.02 2.56 11.43
C SER A 80 -7.23 3.62 12.19
N GLN A 81 -7.40 3.64 13.50
CA GLN A 81 -6.55 4.36 14.45
C GLN A 81 -5.61 3.42 15.21
N SER A 82 -5.63 2.11 14.91
CA SER A 82 -4.74 1.12 15.51
C SER A 82 -3.30 1.36 15.03
N LYS A 83 -2.33 1.07 15.88
CA LYS A 83 -0.93 1.05 15.44
C LYS A 83 -0.76 -0.02 14.35
N ILE A 84 -0.04 0.30 13.27
CA ILE A 84 0.13 -0.59 12.10
C ILE A 84 0.73 -1.96 12.48
N TYR A 85 1.50 -2.00 13.57
CA TYR A 85 2.16 -3.20 14.09
C TYR A 85 1.47 -3.81 15.32
N SER A 86 0.28 -3.33 15.67
CA SER A 86 -0.52 -3.95 16.72
C SER A 86 -0.97 -5.35 16.28
N SER A 87 -0.97 -6.31 17.20
CA SER A 87 -1.59 -7.63 17.01
C SER A 87 -3.10 -7.54 16.83
N ARG A 88 -3.72 -6.46 17.33
CA ARG A 88 -5.12 -6.13 17.13
C ARG A 88 -5.24 -4.89 16.23
N PHE A 89 -5.76 -5.08 15.03
CA PHE A 89 -5.92 -4.04 14.02
C PHE A 89 -7.39 -3.91 13.67
N ASP A 90 -8.04 -2.89 14.23
CA ASP A 90 -9.48 -2.67 14.09
C ASP A 90 -9.72 -1.68 12.95
N VAL A 91 -10.52 -2.09 11.96
CA VAL A 91 -10.85 -1.27 10.79
C VAL A 91 -12.35 -0.97 10.81
N VAL A 92 -12.69 0.29 10.58
CA VAL A 92 -14.08 0.73 10.38
C VAL A 92 -14.25 1.16 8.93
N GLY A 93 -15.20 0.52 8.26
CA GLY A 93 -15.65 0.91 6.93
C GLY A 93 -16.68 2.03 7.01
N ILE A 94 -16.62 2.94 6.05
CA ILE A 94 -17.54 4.05 5.86
C ILE A 94 -18.04 3.95 4.43
N VAL A 95 -19.33 3.71 4.27
CA VAL A 95 -19.99 3.58 2.96
C VAL A 95 -20.85 4.79 2.70
N ASP A 96 -20.57 5.48 1.60
CA ASP A 96 -21.37 6.59 1.11
C ASP A 96 -22.25 6.12 -0.06
N MET A 97 -23.56 6.01 0.18
CA MET A 97 -24.56 5.64 -0.84
C MET A 97 -25.02 6.84 -1.70
N GLY A 98 -24.38 8.01 -1.58
CA GLY A 98 -24.75 9.19 -2.34
C GLY A 98 -26.17 9.67 -2.03
N ALA A 99 -26.98 9.82 -3.08
CA ALA A 99 -28.40 10.17 -2.96
C ALA A 99 -29.28 8.98 -2.54
N TYR A 100 -28.76 7.74 -2.61
CA TYR A 100 -29.49 6.52 -2.26
C TYR A 100 -29.50 6.22 -0.76
N HIS A 101 -28.81 7.01 0.07
CA HIS A 101 -28.74 6.80 1.52
C HIS A 101 -30.12 6.67 2.20
N PRO A 102 -31.13 7.54 1.95
CA PRO A 102 -32.46 7.38 2.57
C PRO A 102 -33.15 6.06 2.21
N LEU A 103 -33.00 5.59 0.97
CA LEU A 103 -33.58 4.32 0.52
C LEU A 103 -32.90 3.13 1.22
N MET A 104 -31.57 3.20 1.39
CA MET A 104 -30.82 2.16 2.09
C MET A 104 -31.14 2.10 3.59
N LEU A 105 -31.34 3.25 4.24
CA LEU A 105 -31.83 3.31 5.63
C LEU A 105 -33.11 2.49 5.82
N MET A 106 -34.07 2.62 4.90
CA MET A 106 -35.33 1.87 4.96
C MET A 106 -35.13 0.36 4.78
N LYS A 107 -34.07 -0.06 4.09
CA LYS A 107 -33.74 -1.47 3.85
C LYS A 107 -32.87 -2.09 4.93
N LEU A 108 -32.30 -1.32 5.87
CA LEU A 108 -31.36 -1.85 6.87
C LEU A 108 -31.95 -3.01 7.67
N LYS A 109 -33.21 -2.92 8.09
CA LYS A 109 -33.90 -3.98 8.86
C LYS A 109 -34.05 -5.31 8.12
N LYS A 110 -33.89 -5.31 6.79
CA LYS A 110 -33.81 -6.55 6.01
C LYS A 110 -32.55 -7.31 6.42
N TYR A 111 -31.41 -6.62 6.47
CA TYR A 111 -30.08 -7.23 6.62
C TYR A 111 -29.56 -7.24 8.07
N PHE A 112 -30.05 -6.35 8.92
CA PHE A 112 -29.55 -6.15 10.28
C PHE A 112 -30.68 -6.09 11.32
N ASP A 113 -30.38 -6.53 12.53
CA ASP A 113 -31.20 -6.36 13.71
C ASP A 113 -30.84 -5.07 14.45
N PHE A 114 -31.84 -4.31 14.90
CA PHE A 114 -31.61 -3.06 15.62
C PHE A 114 -31.35 -3.33 17.10
N ARG A 115 -30.29 -2.71 17.64
CA ARG A 115 -29.89 -2.78 19.05
C ARG A 115 -30.22 -1.50 19.81
N GLU A 116 -30.34 -1.61 21.13
CA GLU A 116 -30.69 -0.50 22.02
C GLU A 116 -29.64 0.64 22.08
N ASP A 117 -28.38 0.32 21.78
CA ASP A 117 -27.26 1.27 21.73
C ASP A 117 -27.20 2.10 20.42
N ASN A 118 -28.27 2.05 19.62
CA ASN A 118 -28.41 2.67 18.29
C ASN A 118 -27.48 2.08 17.22
N PHE A 119 -26.97 0.86 17.43
CA PHE A 119 -26.33 0.08 16.39
C PHE A 119 -27.29 -0.89 15.72
N TYR A 120 -26.89 -1.33 14.53
CA TYR A 120 -27.49 -2.43 13.78
C TYR A 120 -26.50 -3.57 13.78
N GLU A 121 -26.92 -4.79 14.08
CA GLU A 121 -26.08 -6.00 14.03
C GLU A 121 -26.45 -6.87 12.84
N LEU A 122 -25.45 -7.33 12.09
CA LEU A 122 -25.68 -8.15 10.90
C LEU A 122 -26.33 -9.47 11.31
N LYS A 123 -27.43 -9.84 10.66
CA LYS A 123 -28.10 -11.12 10.93
C LYS A 123 -27.22 -12.31 10.53
N ASP A 124 -27.37 -13.39 11.28
CA ASP A 124 -26.59 -14.61 11.10
C ASP A 124 -26.74 -15.23 9.70
N GLU A 125 -27.94 -15.17 9.11
CA GLU A 125 -28.19 -15.66 7.74
C GLU A 125 -27.27 -14.99 6.69
N TYR A 126 -26.99 -13.70 6.86
CA TYR A 126 -26.10 -12.96 5.96
C TYR A 126 -24.62 -13.15 6.32
N LYS A 127 -24.29 -13.47 7.58
CA LYS A 127 -22.93 -13.88 7.94
C LYS A 127 -22.57 -15.20 7.24
N ASP A 128 -23.49 -16.16 7.20
CA ASP A 128 -23.31 -17.44 6.51
C ASP A 128 -23.14 -17.25 4.99
N GLU A 129 -23.99 -16.45 4.36
CA GLU A 129 -23.88 -16.12 2.93
C GLU A 129 -22.52 -15.49 2.57
N LEU A 130 -21.95 -14.69 3.48
CA LEU A 130 -20.66 -14.03 3.30
C LEU A 130 -19.45 -14.89 3.71
N GLY A 131 -19.68 -16.11 4.20
CA GLY A 131 -18.61 -16.99 4.72
C GLY A 131 -17.93 -16.45 5.98
N ILE A 132 -18.62 -15.60 6.74
CA ILE A 132 -18.13 -14.98 7.97
C ILE A 132 -18.52 -15.85 9.14
N SER A 133 -17.58 -16.12 10.06
CA SER A 133 -17.89 -16.88 11.27
C SER A 133 -19.03 -16.23 12.06
N GLN A 134 -20.00 -17.04 12.49
CA GLN A 134 -21.09 -16.60 13.37
C GLN A 134 -20.63 -15.97 14.69
N ARG A 135 -19.40 -16.29 15.13
CA ARG A 135 -18.80 -15.69 16.33
C ARG A 135 -18.30 -14.26 16.11
N LYS A 136 -18.21 -13.80 14.86
CA LYS A 136 -17.81 -12.43 14.54
C LYS A 136 -19.05 -11.56 14.49
N GLU A 137 -19.09 -10.59 15.39
CA GLU A 137 -20.11 -9.56 15.38
C GLU A 137 -19.73 -8.50 14.34
N ILE A 138 -20.73 -8.05 13.57
CA ILE A 138 -20.57 -6.96 12.59
C ILE A 138 -21.66 -5.95 12.88
N PHE A 139 -21.22 -4.75 13.24
CA PHE A 139 -22.09 -3.65 13.58
C PHE A 139 -22.10 -2.60 12.48
N LEU A 140 -23.26 -1.95 12.34
CA LEU A 140 -23.49 -0.84 11.45
C LEU A 140 -24.14 0.31 12.21
N LYS A 141 -23.63 1.54 12.03
CA LYS A 141 -24.22 2.77 12.57
C LYS A 141 -24.41 3.80 11.47
N PRO A 142 -25.65 4.19 11.16
CA PRO A 142 -25.89 5.30 10.26
C PRO A 142 -25.56 6.61 10.97
N HIS A 143 -24.78 7.48 10.33
CA HIS A 143 -24.44 8.78 10.88
C HIS A 143 -24.25 9.80 9.76
N ARG A 144 -25.02 10.90 9.82
CA ARG A 144 -24.86 12.07 8.93
C ARG A 144 -24.74 11.71 7.44
N GLY A 145 -25.59 10.80 6.96
CA GLY A 145 -25.65 10.42 5.55
C GLY A 145 -24.63 9.37 5.10
N LEU A 146 -23.95 8.72 6.05
CA LEU A 146 -22.96 7.65 5.85
C LEU A 146 -23.32 6.42 6.70
N PHE A 147 -22.85 5.25 6.29
CA PHE A 147 -22.94 4.02 7.08
C PHE A 147 -21.56 3.62 7.58
N PHE A 148 -21.38 3.57 8.89
CA PHE A 148 -20.16 3.09 9.54
C PHE A 148 -20.31 1.61 9.87
N ILE A 149 -19.34 0.78 9.51
CA ILE A 149 -19.40 -0.69 9.65
C ILE A 149 -18.11 -1.18 10.30
N GLY A 150 -18.20 -2.06 11.29
CA GLY A 150 -17.02 -2.60 11.97
C GLY A 150 -17.37 -3.68 12.98
N GLY A 151 -16.36 -4.37 13.50
CA GLY A 151 -16.56 -5.45 14.49
C GLY A 151 -16.59 -5.00 15.95
N ASP A 152 -16.47 -3.70 16.22
CA ASP A 152 -16.38 -3.14 17.56
C ASP A 152 -17.12 -1.79 17.58
N THR A 153 -18.18 -1.70 18.40
CA THR A 153 -19.03 -0.50 18.50
C THR A 153 -18.27 0.69 19.07
N GLU A 154 -17.35 0.47 20.02
CA GLU A 154 -16.53 1.53 20.61
C GLU A 154 -15.60 2.13 19.55
N LYS A 155 -15.03 1.29 18.67
CA LYS A 155 -14.16 1.76 17.58
C LYS A 155 -14.91 2.56 16.53
N ILE A 156 -16.14 2.18 16.23
CA ILE A 156 -17.03 2.95 15.34
C ILE A 156 -17.31 4.32 15.96
N ASP A 157 -17.70 4.37 17.24
CA ASP A 157 -18.00 5.62 17.93
C ASP A 157 -16.76 6.50 18.12
N GLU A 158 -15.59 5.90 18.36
CA GLU A 158 -14.30 6.61 18.43
C GLU A 158 -13.99 7.34 17.12
N ILE A 159 -14.37 6.79 15.96
CA ILE A 159 -14.22 7.45 14.66
C ILE A 159 -15.30 8.52 14.45
N ILE A 160 -16.57 8.22 14.74
CA ILE A 160 -17.69 9.15 14.51
C ILE A 160 -17.54 10.41 15.37
N PHE A 161 -17.23 10.24 16.66
CA PHE A 161 -17.19 11.32 17.65
C PHE A 161 -15.77 11.82 17.93
N ASN A 162 -14.83 11.49 17.05
CA ASN A 162 -13.44 11.88 17.20
C ASN A 162 -13.31 13.42 17.26
N LYS A 163 -12.71 13.94 18.33
CA LYS A 163 -12.42 15.38 18.50
C LYS A 163 -11.02 15.77 18.02
N ASN A 164 -10.23 14.83 17.51
CA ASN A 164 -8.87 15.09 17.04
C ASN A 164 -8.86 15.96 15.79
N LYS A 165 -7.72 16.64 15.56
CA LYS A 165 -7.55 17.55 14.43
C LYS A 165 -7.58 16.76 13.12
N ARG A 166 -8.36 17.24 12.15
CA ARG A 166 -8.39 16.70 10.79
C ARG A 166 -7.01 16.76 10.14
N SER A 167 -6.60 15.68 9.49
CA SER A 167 -5.31 15.61 8.78
C SER A 167 -5.43 16.17 7.36
N LEU A 168 -5.40 17.50 7.22
CA LEU A 168 -5.55 18.18 5.92
C LEU A 168 -4.51 17.72 4.88
N LYS A 169 -3.27 17.46 5.31
CA LYS A 169 -2.19 16.97 4.43
C LYS A 169 -2.50 15.56 3.92
N ALA A 170 -2.93 14.64 4.79
CA ALA A 170 -3.30 13.29 4.37
C ALA A 170 -4.49 13.30 3.40
N VAL A 171 -5.53 14.07 3.73
CA VAL A 171 -6.73 14.23 2.88
C VAL A 171 -6.36 14.78 1.51
N LYS A 172 -5.50 15.82 1.45
CA LYS A 172 -5.05 16.39 0.17
C LYS A 172 -4.37 15.34 -0.71
N ILE A 173 -3.38 14.63 -0.18
CA ILE A 173 -2.61 13.67 -0.99
C ILE A 173 -3.48 12.47 -1.40
N LEU A 174 -4.37 11.99 -0.53
CA LEU A 174 -5.32 10.94 -0.87
C LEU A 174 -6.26 11.37 -2.00
N ASN A 175 -6.80 12.58 -1.93
CA ASN A 175 -7.76 13.07 -2.92
C ASN A 175 -7.19 13.23 -4.33
N GLU A 176 -5.87 13.41 -4.46
CA GLU A 176 -5.20 13.38 -5.77
C GLU A 176 -5.28 12.01 -6.46
N LYS A 177 -5.49 10.93 -5.70
CA LYS A 177 -5.44 9.53 -6.18
C LYS A 177 -6.70 8.71 -5.88
N ALA A 178 -7.61 9.22 -5.04
CA ALA A 178 -8.81 8.53 -4.56
C ALA A 178 -9.80 8.17 -5.67
N GLU A 179 -9.74 8.87 -6.81
CA GLU A 179 -10.59 8.61 -7.97
C GLU A 179 -9.98 7.64 -9.00
N SER A 180 -8.82 7.04 -8.70
CA SER A 180 -8.30 5.92 -9.50
C SER A 180 -9.26 4.71 -9.46
N GLY A 181 -9.07 3.73 -10.36
CA GLY A 181 -9.96 2.56 -10.47
C GLY A 181 -10.08 1.77 -9.17
N LEU A 182 -8.95 1.56 -8.49
CA LEU A 182 -8.87 0.86 -7.20
C LEU A 182 -8.88 1.79 -5.99
N GLY A 183 -8.93 3.12 -6.18
CA GLY A 183 -8.82 4.09 -5.10
C GLY A 183 -7.38 4.23 -4.57
N ALA A 184 -7.25 4.83 -3.39
CA ALA A 184 -5.97 5.11 -2.75
C ALA A 184 -5.95 4.53 -1.33
N LEU A 185 -4.88 3.80 -1.02
CA LEU A 185 -4.52 3.33 0.30
C LEU A 185 -3.36 4.16 0.84
N MET A 186 -3.43 4.57 2.10
CA MET A 186 -2.39 5.29 2.82
C MET A 186 -2.12 4.62 4.17
N LEU A 187 -0.85 4.33 4.41
CA LEU A 187 -0.30 4.09 5.73
C LEU A 187 0.29 5.41 6.22
N ASN A 188 -0.33 6.00 7.24
CA ASN A 188 0.08 7.26 7.82
C ASN A 188 0.85 7.00 9.13
N GLN A 189 2.15 7.24 9.08
CA GLN A 189 3.09 7.03 10.18
C GLN A 189 3.64 8.34 10.73
N GLU A 190 3.06 9.49 10.40
CA GLU A 190 3.59 10.81 10.78
C GLU A 190 3.86 10.97 12.30
N ARG A 191 3.12 10.25 13.15
CA ARG A 191 3.31 10.26 14.61
C ARG A 191 4.43 9.35 15.12
N GLU A 192 4.74 8.29 14.40
CA GLU A 192 5.70 7.25 14.83
C GLU A 192 7.00 7.25 14.01
N ARG A 193 6.96 7.79 12.78
CA ARG A 193 8.05 7.93 11.80
C ARG A 193 9.00 6.73 11.76
N LEU A 194 8.43 5.54 11.65
CA LEU A 194 9.23 4.32 11.56
C LEU A 194 10.13 4.41 10.33
N PHE A 195 11.42 4.16 10.52
CA PHE A 195 12.44 4.23 9.47
C PHE A 195 12.55 5.60 8.76
N GLY A 196 12.08 6.67 9.39
CA GLY A 196 12.03 8.00 8.77
C GLY A 196 10.95 8.14 7.70
N ILE A 197 10.03 7.18 7.59
CA ILE A 197 8.88 7.23 6.69
C ILE A 197 7.72 7.93 7.40
N ASP A 198 7.19 8.97 6.77
CA ASP A 198 6.00 9.66 7.23
C ASP A 198 4.73 8.96 6.70
N ARG A 199 4.71 8.63 5.41
CA ARG A 199 3.51 8.11 4.73
C ARG A 199 3.89 7.19 3.58
N ILE A 200 3.12 6.13 3.41
CA ILE A 200 3.14 5.29 2.21
C ILE A 200 1.77 5.39 1.58
N ILE A 201 1.69 5.67 0.28
CA ILE A 201 0.44 5.77 -0.45
C ILE A 201 0.53 4.85 -1.65
N ILE A 202 -0.51 4.07 -1.91
CA ILE A 202 -0.61 3.21 -3.07
C ILE A 202 -1.96 3.47 -3.71
N SER A 203 -1.97 3.71 -5.00
CA SER A 203 -3.20 3.82 -5.80
C SER A 203 -3.06 2.96 -7.04
N GLY A 204 -4.17 2.57 -7.65
CA GLY A 204 -4.07 1.76 -8.86
C GLY A 204 -5.29 1.75 -9.75
N ASP A 205 -5.10 1.16 -10.92
CA ASP A 205 -6.16 0.90 -11.89
C ASP A 205 -6.01 -0.52 -12.45
N THR A 206 -7.00 -0.96 -13.20
CA THR A 206 -7.06 -2.32 -13.73
C THR A 206 -7.41 -2.32 -15.22
N LYS A 207 -6.87 -3.28 -15.96
CA LYS A 207 -7.17 -3.48 -17.39
C LYS A 207 -6.95 -4.94 -17.77
N GLY A 208 -8.00 -5.65 -18.15
CA GLY A 208 -7.90 -7.08 -18.46
C GLY A 208 -7.50 -7.86 -17.20
N ASN A 209 -6.49 -8.72 -17.27
CA ASN A 209 -5.92 -9.42 -16.11
C ASN A 209 -4.80 -8.64 -15.42
N LYS A 210 -4.61 -7.36 -15.74
CA LYS A 210 -3.48 -6.57 -15.24
C LYS A 210 -3.92 -5.52 -14.21
N VAL A 211 -3.16 -5.41 -13.13
CA VAL A 211 -3.28 -4.37 -12.10
C VAL A 211 -2.08 -3.44 -12.19
N PHE A 212 -2.32 -2.14 -12.30
CA PHE A 212 -1.29 -1.11 -12.35
C PHE A 212 -1.31 -0.34 -11.03
N LEU A 213 -0.20 -0.35 -10.31
CA LEU A 213 -0.04 0.33 -9.03
C LEU A 213 0.95 1.49 -9.17
N ASP A 214 0.63 2.60 -8.52
CA ASP A 214 1.46 3.79 -8.38
C ASP A 214 1.57 4.16 -6.90
N GLY A 215 2.68 3.74 -6.31
CA GLY A 215 3.06 3.95 -4.92
C GLY A 215 3.94 5.18 -4.73
N CYS A 216 3.74 5.91 -3.63
CA CYS A 216 4.57 7.01 -3.19
C CYS A 216 4.95 6.81 -1.71
N ILE A 217 6.24 6.93 -1.40
CA ILE A 217 6.78 6.91 -0.04
C ILE A 217 7.28 8.32 0.29
N TYR A 218 6.72 8.90 1.34
CA TYR A 218 7.08 10.21 1.89
C TYR A 218 7.78 10.01 3.22
N GLY A 219 8.71 10.89 3.56
CA GLY A 219 9.48 10.80 4.79
C GLY A 219 10.51 11.89 4.91
N ASP A 220 11.57 11.60 5.65
CA ASP A 220 12.73 12.46 5.79
C ASP A 220 13.32 12.80 4.41
N ASN A 221 13.27 14.09 4.05
CA ASN A 221 13.77 14.61 2.80
C ASN A 221 15.25 14.30 2.60
N GLU A 222 16.05 14.15 3.65
CA GLU A 222 17.45 13.77 3.51
C GLU A 222 17.58 12.31 3.05
N ILE A 223 16.84 11.38 3.65
CA ILE A 223 16.84 9.96 3.25
C ILE A 223 16.37 9.81 1.80
N ILE A 224 15.33 10.56 1.42
CA ILE A 224 14.80 10.54 0.06
C ILE A 224 15.82 11.11 -0.93
N LYS A 225 16.44 12.27 -0.63
CA LYS A 225 17.50 12.87 -1.46
C LYS A 225 18.72 11.95 -1.62
N ASP A 226 19.08 11.20 -0.60
CA ASP A 226 20.23 10.29 -0.66
C ASP A 226 20.01 9.15 -1.66
N LEU A 227 18.77 8.67 -1.81
CA LEU A 227 18.37 7.72 -2.85
C LEU A 227 18.32 8.35 -4.26
N ASN A 228 18.43 9.67 -4.41
CA ASN A 228 18.61 10.30 -5.73
C ASN A 228 20.05 10.16 -6.25
N ILE A 229 21.02 9.98 -5.36
CA ILE A 229 22.41 9.87 -5.76
C ILE A 229 22.65 8.45 -6.24
N GLN A 230 22.78 8.28 -7.55
CA GLN A 230 22.93 6.99 -8.20
C GLN A 230 24.39 6.73 -8.62
N PRO A 231 24.86 5.47 -8.57
CA PRO A 231 26.15 5.07 -9.12
C PRO A 231 26.34 5.55 -10.56
N GLU A 232 27.49 6.16 -10.87
CA GLU A 232 27.82 6.65 -12.22
C GLU A 232 27.82 5.55 -13.29
N LYS A 233 28.16 4.31 -12.88
CA LYS A 233 28.13 3.13 -13.75
C LYS A 233 27.28 2.05 -13.08
N ARG A 234 26.28 1.54 -13.80
CA ARG A 234 25.45 0.41 -13.38
C ARG A 234 26.11 -0.89 -13.82
N ARG A 235 26.81 -1.57 -12.92
CA ARG A 235 27.56 -2.80 -13.24
C ARG A 235 26.75 -4.05 -12.96
N MET A 236 25.71 -3.96 -12.13
CA MET A 236 24.93 -5.11 -11.68
C MET A 236 23.56 -5.24 -12.38
N ASN A 237 23.23 -4.35 -13.31
CA ASN A 237 22.00 -4.46 -14.11
C ASN A 237 21.96 -5.73 -14.98
N LYS A 238 23.13 -6.30 -15.29
CA LYS A 238 23.27 -7.61 -15.95
C LYS A 238 22.82 -8.80 -15.09
N TYR A 239 22.52 -8.60 -13.80
CA TYR A 239 22.01 -9.65 -12.93
C TYR A 239 20.50 -9.51 -12.66
N ILE A 240 19.82 -8.56 -13.33
CA ILE A 240 18.36 -8.38 -13.23
C ILE A 240 17.68 -9.45 -14.07
N THR A 241 17.07 -10.44 -13.41
CA THR A 241 16.29 -11.52 -14.01
C THR A 241 15.00 -11.74 -13.23
N SER A 242 14.18 -12.71 -13.65
CA SER A 242 13.02 -13.17 -12.88
C SER A 242 13.40 -13.53 -11.45
N ASN A 243 12.50 -13.25 -10.51
CA ASN A 243 12.67 -13.39 -9.06
C ASN A 243 13.84 -12.62 -8.43
N ARG A 244 14.37 -11.61 -9.14
CA ARG A 244 15.44 -10.74 -8.62
C ARG A 244 15.01 -9.30 -8.49
N LEU A 245 15.41 -8.70 -7.38
CA LEU A 245 15.24 -7.27 -7.10
C LEU A 245 16.60 -6.57 -7.09
N TYR A 246 16.79 -5.65 -8.03
CA TYR A 246 17.93 -4.74 -8.07
C TYR A 246 17.62 -3.46 -7.31
N ILE A 247 18.56 -3.03 -6.47
CA ILE A 247 18.49 -1.79 -5.71
C ILE A 247 19.82 -1.05 -5.86
N SER A 248 19.76 0.28 -6.00
CA SER A 248 20.96 1.09 -6.14
C SER A 248 20.90 2.47 -5.50
N THR A 249 22.02 2.88 -4.91
CA THR A 249 22.30 4.25 -4.43
C THR A 249 23.79 4.38 -4.14
N ALA A 250 24.39 5.52 -4.50
CA ALA A 250 25.78 5.81 -4.21
C ALA A 250 25.99 6.25 -2.76
N ASN A 251 24.93 6.68 -2.05
CA ASN A 251 25.01 7.11 -0.66
C ASN A 251 24.68 5.97 0.32
N LEU A 252 25.72 5.18 0.62
CA LEU A 252 25.62 3.94 1.39
C LEU A 252 25.49 4.14 2.91
N LYS A 253 25.91 5.30 3.44
CA LYS A 253 25.92 5.59 4.89
C LYS A 253 24.54 5.62 5.51
N LYS A 254 23.50 6.04 4.77
CA LYS A 254 22.10 6.00 5.24
C LYS A 254 21.30 4.81 4.71
N ARG A 255 21.78 4.15 3.64
CA ARG A 255 21.26 2.86 3.17
C ARG A 255 21.37 1.79 4.25
N ASP A 256 22.51 1.79 4.95
CA ASP A 256 22.77 0.98 6.14
C ASP A 256 21.60 1.06 7.14
N THR A 257 21.22 2.27 7.55
CA THR A 257 20.14 2.49 8.52
C THR A 257 18.77 2.05 8.00
N PHE A 258 18.46 2.25 6.72
CA PHE A 258 17.15 1.87 6.16
C PHE A 258 17.02 0.36 5.95
N ILE A 259 18.01 -0.26 5.29
CA ILE A 259 18.03 -1.70 4.97
C ILE A 259 18.15 -2.52 6.26
N LEU A 260 19.06 -2.17 7.18
CA LEU A 260 19.19 -2.87 8.46
C LEU A 260 17.91 -2.86 9.25
N ARG A 261 17.29 -1.68 9.37
CA ARG A 261 16.11 -1.53 10.20
C ARG A 261 14.92 -2.27 9.58
N ALA A 262 14.78 -2.27 8.26
CA ALA A 262 13.79 -3.07 7.56
C ALA A 262 14.01 -4.58 7.75
N LEU A 263 15.25 -5.06 7.60
CA LEU A 263 15.61 -6.47 7.79
C LEU A 263 15.45 -6.92 9.26
N SER A 264 15.69 -6.02 10.23
CA SER A 264 15.55 -6.30 11.67
C SER A 264 14.11 -6.40 12.18
N TYR A 265 13.14 -5.83 11.46
CA TYR A 265 11.82 -5.57 12.04
C TYR A 265 10.89 -6.80 12.07
N LYS A 266 11.13 -7.84 11.26
CA LYS A 266 10.26 -9.03 11.20
C LYS A 266 10.91 -10.36 10.81
N ALA A 267 12.22 -10.43 10.61
CA ALA A 267 12.84 -11.72 10.31
C ALA A 267 12.77 -12.64 11.55
N LYS A 268 12.07 -13.78 11.45
CA LYS A 268 12.53 -14.97 12.18
C LYS A 268 13.93 -15.23 11.63
N SER A 269 14.94 -14.89 12.41
CA SER A 269 16.34 -14.79 12.00
C SER A 269 16.81 -16.03 11.26
N SER A 270 16.86 -15.96 9.94
CA SER A 270 17.68 -16.89 9.16
C SER A 270 19.15 -16.47 9.31
N HIS A 271 20.08 -17.42 9.26
CA HIS A 271 21.50 -17.11 9.36
C HIS A 271 21.95 -16.10 8.27
N LYS A 272 21.39 -16.21 7.05
CA LYS A 272 21.63 -15.26 5.95
C LYS A 272 21.18 -13.83 6.27
N THR A 273 20.01 -13.66 6.88
CA THR A 273 19.52 -12.33 7.31
C THR A 273 20.37 -11.76 8.43
N ASN A 274 20.89 -12.59 9.33
CA ASN A 274 21.81 -12.15 10.39
C ASN A 274 23.15 -11.73 9.80
N LEU A 275 23.68 -12.46 8.82
CA LEU A 275 24.95 -12.12 8.17
C LEU A 275 24.84 -10.79 7.42
N VAL A 276 23.73 -10.56 6.70
CA VAL A 276 23.46 -9.22 6.13
C VAL A 276 23.37 -8.17 7.24
N GLN A 277 22.66 -8.45 8.34
CA GLN A 277 22.60 -7.52 9.48
C GLN A 277 23.97 -7.27 10.12
N GLU A 278 24.84 -8.26 10.21
CA GLU A 278 26.20 -8.16 10.76
C GLU A 278 27.14 -7.37 9.85
N LEU A 279 27.05 -7.55 8.52
CA LEU A 279 27.77 -6.73 7.54
C LEU A 279 27.43 -5.24 7.63
N PHE A 280 26.27 -4.93 8.18
CA PHE A 280 25.77 -3.58 8.31
C PHE A 280 25.84 -3.07 9.78
N ALA A 281 25.81 -3.94 10.79
CA ALA A 281 25.89 -3.56 12.21
C ALA A 281 27.33 -3.34 12.69
N LYS A 282 27.69 -2.06 12.96
CA LYS A 282 28.85 -1.58 13.74
C LYS A 282 30.05 -2.56 13.83
N GLY A 283 30.78 -2.64 12.73
CA GLY A 283 32.05 -3.35 12.58
C GLY A 283 32.60 -3.25 11.16
N PHE A 284 31.71 -3.04 10.18
CA PHE A 284 31.99 -3.00 8.76
C PHE A 284 31.73 -1.63 8.11
N ALA A 285 31.82 -0.53 8.85
CA ALA A 285 31.70 0.83 8.28
C ALA A 285 32.67 1.02 7.09
N ASP A 286 33.87 0.44 7.21
CA ASP A 286 34.88 0.44 6.16
C ASP A 286 34.43 -0.39 4.95
N MET A 287 33.82 -1.57 5.14
CA MET A 287 33.30 -2.38 4.04
C MET A 287 32.07 -1.75 3.37
N ILE A 288 31.17 -1.10 4.13
CA ILE A 288 30.08 -0.30 3.56
C ILE A 288 30.65 0.81 2.69
N SER A 289 31.78 1.41 3.07
CA SER A 289 32.45 2.42 2.26
C SER A 289 33.04 1.86 0.96
N GLU A 290 33.35 0.56 0.93
CA GLU A 290 33.85 -0.16 -0.24
C GLU A 290 32.74 -0.75 -1.12
N LEU A 291 31.47 -0.73 -0.71
CA LEU A 291 30.36 -1.10 -1.60
C LEU A 291 30.24 -0.09 -2.75
N ASN A 292 29.90 -0.55 -3.95
CA ASN A 292 29.74 0.30 -5.13
C ASN A 292 28.36 0.99 -5.21
N GLY A 293 27.46 0.68 -4.29
CA GLY A 293 26.11 1.25 -4.27
C GLY A 293 25.04 0.36 -4.88
N GLU A 294 25.38 -0.78 -5.46
CA GLU A 294 24.45 -1.69 -6.12
C GLU A 294 24.24 -2.98 -5.30
N MET A 295 23.04 -3.55 -5.39
CA MET A 295 22.66 -4.79 -4.72
C MET A 295 21.62 -5.52 -5.56
N VAL A 296 21.74 -6.84 -5.64
CA VAL A 296 20.72 -7.72 -6.23
C VAL A 296 20.29 -8.73 -5.18
N ILE A 297 18.98 -8.88 -5.03
CA ILE A 297 18.36 -9.80 -4.09
C ILE A 297 17.68 -10.89 -4.90
N ASP A 298 18.08 -12.14 -4.69
CA ASP A 298 17.35 -13.31 -5.17
C ASP A 298 16.26 -13.65 -4.15
N LEU A 299 15.01 -13.43 -4.54
CA LEU A 299 13.85 -13.63 -3.68
C LEU A 299 13.43 -15.09 -3.59
N GLU A 300 13.83 -15.92 -4.55
CA GLU A 300 13.50 -17.34 -4.60
C GLU A 300 14.38 -18.13 -3.62
N ASN A 301 15.70 -17.89 -3.67
CA ASN A 301 16.67 -18.61 -2.85
C ASN A 301 17.12 -17.84 -1.59
N GLY A 302 16.69 -16.57 -1.47
CA GLY A 302 17.06 -15.68 -0.37
C GLY A 302 18.56 -15.37 -0.35
N ASN A 303 19.16 -15.17 -1.52
CA ASN A 303 20.58 -14.83 -1.67
C ASN A 303 20.77 -13.35 -1.99
N TYR A 304 21.96 -12.84 -1.71
CA TYR A 304 22.28 -11.44 -1.93
C TYR A 304 23.59 -11.30 -2.70
N LEU A 305 23.58 -10.47 -3.73
CA LEU A 305 24.78 -10.04 -4.44
C LEU A 305 25.04 -8.56 -4.12
N LEU A 306 26.24 -8.25 -3.65
CA LEU A 306 26.68 -6.90 -3.30
C LEU A 306 27.90 -6.54 -4.14
N GLY A 307 27.84 -5.42 -4.85
CA GLY A 307 28.97 -4.94 -5.65
C GLY A 307 30.00 -4.19 -4.80
N LEU A 308 31.28 -4.42 -5.09
CA LEU A 308 32.40 -3.69 -4.48
C LEU A 308 33.00 -2.67 -5.45
N LYS A 309 33.59 -1.62 -4.89
CA LYS A 309 34.43 -0.65 -5.60
C LYS A 309 35.72 -1.33 -6.05
N SER A 310 36.39 -0.72 -7.01
CA SER A 310 37.73 -1.17 -7.42
C SER A 310 38.76 -0.39 -6.59
N SER A 311 39.11 -0.88 -5.39
CA SER A 311 40.07 -0.24 -4.47
C SER A 311 41.05 -1.24 -3.84
N GLN A 312 42.21 -0.76 -3.34
CA GLN A 312 43.15 -1.62 -2.62
C GLN A 312 42.56 -2.22 -1.34
N ASN A 313 41.68 -1.48 -0.65
CA ASN A 313 40.97 -1.95 0.54
C ASN A 313 40.00 -3.10 0.21
N THR A 314 39.46 -3.13 -1.01
CA THR A 314 38.52 -4.16 -1.46
C THR A 314 39.16 -5.56 -1.40
N GLU A 315 40.40 -5.70 -1.86
CA GLU A 315 41.10 -6.99 -1.84
C GLU A 315 41.38 -7.47 -0.40
N MET A 316 41.59 -6.55 0.56
CA MET A 316 41.67 -6.92 1.97
C MET A 316 40.35 -7.48 2.51
N PHE A 317 39.21 -6.89 2.15
CA PHE A 317 37.89 -7.40 2.55
C PHE A 317 37.57 -8.74 1.90
N VAL A 318 37.94 -8.92 0.63
CA VAL A 318 37.83 -10.21 -0.08
C VAL A 318 38.61 -11.29 0.66
N GLU A 319 39.86 -11.01 1.02
CA GLU A 319 40.72 -11.97 1.74
C GLU A 319 40.16 -12.31 3.13
N TYR A 320 39.54 -11.35 3.81
CA TYR A 320 38.89 -11.57 5.11
C TYR A 320 37.66 -12.49 4.99
N LEU A 321 36.83 -12.29 3.95
CA LEU A 321 35.56 -13.00 3.79
C LEU A 321 35.69 -14.37 3.10
N LYS A 322 36.81 -14.66 2.44
CA LYS A 322 36.98 -15.90 1.64
C LYS A 322 36.82 -17.21 2.42
N ASN A 323 36.94 -17.17 3.74
CA ASN A 323 36.86 -18.34 4.61
C ASN A 323 35.47 -18.53 5.23
N ASP A 324 34.51 -17.65 4.96
CA ASP A 324 33.13 -17.79 5.42
C ASP A 324 32.37 -18.75 4.51
N GLU A 325 31.79 -19.80 5.08
CA GLU A 325 31.09 -20.86 4.34
C GLU A 325 29.81 -20.39 3.61
N ASN A 326 29.30 -19.21 3.96
CA ASN A 326 28.09 -18.63 3.37
C ASN A 326 28.38 -17.46 2.43
N ILE A 327 29.66 -17.10 2.23
CA ILE A 327 30.08 -15.99 1.37
C ILE A 327 30.97 -16.51 0.24
N ASN A 328 30.53 -16.28 -0.99
CA ASN A 328 31.32 -16.47 -2.19
C ASN A 328 31.77 -15.12 -2.72
N ILE A 329 33.04 -15.03 -3.13
CA ILE A 329 33.56 -13.86 -3.84
C ILE A 329 33.59 -14.18 -5.33
N GLU A 330 32.85 -13.39 -6.12
CA GLU A 330 32.80 -13.52 -7.57
C GLU A 330 33.56 -12.37 -8.24
N LYS A 331 34.24 -12.65 -9.35
CA LYS A 331 34.83 -11.64 -10.23
C LYS A 331 34.28 -11.82 -11.64
N ASP A 332 33.83 -10.74 -12.27
CA ASP A 332 33.41 -10.79 -13.68
C ASP A 332 34.58 -10.64 -14.65
N ILE A 333 34.28 -10.71 -15.95
CA ILE A 333 35.26 -10.59 -17.04
C ILE A 333 35.95 -9.22 -17.10
N GLU A 334 35.35 -8.18 -16.50
CA GLU A 334 35.89 -6.83 -16.41
C GLU A 334 36.71 -6.62 -15.12
N GLY A 335 36.80 -7.64 -14.27
CA GLY A 335 37.50 -7.60 -12.98
C GLY A 335 36.70 -6.92 -11.86
N ASN A 336 35.39 -6.68 -12.03
CA ASN A 336 34.54 -6.19 -10.95
C ASN A 336 34.32 -7.30 -9.93
N ILE A 337 34.38 -6.95 -8.65
CA ILE A 337 34.30 -7.90 -7.54
C ILE A 337 32.92 -7.80 -6.89
N TYR A 338 32.35 -8.95 -6.57
CA TYR A 338 31.05 -9.08 -5.92
C TYR A 338 31.12 -10.00 -4.71
N ILE A 339 30.34 -9.68 -3.70
CA ILE A 339 30.11 -10.53 -2.52
C ILE A 339 28.75 -11.19 -2.71
N CYS A 340 28.77 -12.50 -2.86
CA CYS A 340 27.58 -13.32 -2.92
C CYS A 340 27.35 -13.96 -1.55
N ILE A 341 26.24 -13.64 -0.91
CA ILE A 341 25.81 -14.24 0.35
C ILE A 341 24.75 -15.29 0.02
N GLY A 342 25.07 -16.56 0.23
CA GLY A 342 24.24 -17.70 -0.14
C GLY A 342 24.94 -18.70 -1.05
N ARG A 343 24.19 -19.71 -1.51
CA ARG A 343 24.73 -20.88 -2.23
C ARG A 343 24.66 -20.78 -3.76
N ASP A 344 23.84 -19.89 -4.30
CA ASP A 344 23.70 -19.76 -5.76
C ASP A 344 24.71 -18.80 -6.36
N THR A 345 25.03 -19.07 -7.62
CA THR A 345 25.90 -18.25 -8.46
C THR A 345 25.05 -17.28 -9.28
N PHE A 346 25.39 -16.01 -9.26
CA PHE A 346 24.67 -15.01 -10.04
C PHE A 346 25.19 -15.00 -11.48
N VAL A 347 24.40 -15.54 -12.41
CA VAL A 347 24.77 -15.56 -13.83
C VAL A 347 24.37 -14.23 -14.49
N PRO A 348 25.29 -13.54 -15.20
CA PRO A 348 24.98 -12.31 -15.93
C PRO A 348 24.22 -12.62 -17.23
N VAL A 349 23.27 -11.76 -17.59
CA VAL A 349 22.56 -11.82 -18.88
C VAL A 349 23.31 -11.07 -19.97
N GLU A 350 23.18 -11.56 -21.22
CA GLU A 350 23.81 -10.95 -22.39
C GLU A 350 23.26 -9.57 -22.73
N ASN A 351 21.97 -9.33 -22.47
CA ASN A 351 21.28 -8.07 -22.74
C ASN A 351 20.76 -7.46 -21.43
N PRO A 352 21.59 -6.69 -20.70
CA PRO A 352 21.20 -6.08 -19.44
C PRO A 352 20.03 -5.11 -19.61
N LYS A 353 19.12 -5.09 -18.63
CA LYS A 353 18.05 -4.10 -18.57
C LYS A 353 18.66 -2.69 -18.45
N ILE A 354 18.17 -1.76 -19.26
CA ILE A 354 18.53 -0.34 -19.13
C ILE A 354 17.81 0.21 -17.91
N VAL A 355 18.57 0.81 -16.99
CA VAL A 355 18.07 1.44 -15.76
C VAL A 355 18.21 2.95 -15.90
N GLU A 356 17.13 3.69 -15.67
CA GLU A 356 17.14 5.16 -15.81
C GLU A 356 17.99 5.83 -14.71
N ASP A 357 18.45 7.06 -14.97
CA ASP A 357 19.34 7.80 -14.07
C ASP A 357 18.71 8.06 -12.69
N ASN A 358 17.40 8.26 -12.62
CA ASN A 358 16.67 8.45 -11.35
C ASN A 358 16.03 7.16 -10.83
N GLN A 359 16.25 6.02 -11.48
CA GLN A 359 15.72 4.73 -11.06
C GLN A 359 16.66 4.08 -10.03
N PHE A 360 16.09 3.75 -8.87
CA PHE A 360 16.82 3.16 -7.74
C PHE A 360 16.41 1.70 -7.47
N LEU A 361 15.31 1.25 -8.06
CA LEU A 361 14.77 -0.10 -7.86
C LEU A 361 14.21 -0.64 -9.18
N THR A 362 14.47 -1.91 -9.45
CA THR A 362 13.80 -2.65 -10.52
C THR A 362 13.79 -4.13 -10.21
N GLY A 363 12.72 -4.82 -10.54
CA GLY A 363 12.64 -6.26 -10.36
C GLY A 363 11.40 -6.88 -10.95
N GLU A 364 11.47 -8.18 -11.09
CA GLU A 364 10.38 -9.05 -11.51
C GLU A 364 10.25 -10.18 -10.49
N ILE A 365 9.03 -10.45 -10.05
CA ILE A 365 8.73 -11.40 -8.98
C ILE A 365 7.55 -12.25 -9.40
N ASP A 366 7.75 -13.56 -9.45
CA ASP A 366 6.66 -14.51 -9.58
C ASP A 366 6.03 -14.72 -8.20
N THR A 367 4.71 -14.56 -8.12
CA THR A 367 3.95 -14.76 -6.88
C THR A 367 2.87 -15.80 -7.12
N TYR A 368 2.29 -16.34 -6.04
CA TYR A 368 1.13 -17.23 -6.13
C TYR A 368 -0.04 -16.63 -6.93
N TYR A 369 -0.15 -15.29 -6.99
CA TYR A 369 -1.24 -14.60 -7.68
C TYR A 369 -0.87 -14.15 -9.10
N GLY A 370 0.37 -14.40 -9.54
CA GLY A 370 0.90 -14.01 -10.83
C GLY A 370 2.16 -13.15 -10.75
N LYS A 371 2.49 -12.53 -11.86
CA LYS A 371 3.80 -11.91 -12.10
C LYS A 371 3.78 -10.42 -11.78
N VAL A 372 4.70 -9.99 -10.92
CA VAL A 372 4.84 -8.60 -10.49
C VAL A 372 6.11 -8.01 -11.10
N GLN A 373 5.97 -6.98 -11.93
CA GLN A 373 7.08 -6.13 -12.34
C GLN A 373 7.02 -4.83 -11.55
N ALA A 374 8.11 -4.42 -10.92
CA ALA A 374 8.18 -3.18 -10.16
C ALA A 374 9.40 -2.34 -10.53
N ASP A 375 9.19 -1.03 -10.69
CA ASP A 375 10.23 -0.05 -10.98
C ASP A 375 10.08 1.13 -10.01
N GLY A 376 11.16 1.46 -9.31
CA GLY A 376 11.22 2.53 -8.31
C GLY A 376 12.09 3.69 -8.77
N PHE A 377 11.53 4.89 -8.67
CA PHE A 377 12.11 6.15 -9.15
C PHE A 377 12.20 7.15 -8.01
N TYR A 378 13.28 7.93 -8.00
CA TYR A 378 13.33 9.13 -7.20
C TYR A 378 12.46 10.23 -7.82
N ALA A 379 11.72 10.94 -6.98
CA ALA A 379 11.02 12.15 -7.32
C ALA A 379 11.26 13.24 -6.25
N PRO A 380 11.19 14.53 -6.62
CA PRO A 380 10.81 15.72 -5.87
C PRO A 380 10.76 15.91 -4.34
N ASP A 381 10.94 14.94 -3.44
CA ASP A 381 10.37 14.89 -2.05
C ASP A 381 9.80 13.49 -1.69
N ARG A 382 9.85 12.53 -2.61
CA ARG A 382 9.26 11.20 -2.42
C ARG A 382 9.93 10.14 -3.27
N LEU A 383 9.82 8.89 -2.84
CA LEU A 383 10.12 7.75 -3.70
C LEU A 383 8.84 7.32 -4.38
N ARG A 384 8.88 7.08 -5.69
CA ARG A 384 7.75 6.59 -6.47
C ARG A 384 8.01 5.17 -6.91
N ILE A 385 7.09 4.25 -6.65
CA ILE A 385 7.19 2.85 -7.09
C ILE A 385 6.01 2.59 -8.03
N LYS A 386 6.30 2.25 -9.28
CA LYS A 386 5.31 1.75 -10.22
C LYS A 386 5.38 0.24 -10.24
N ALA A 387 4.24 -0.43 -10.18
CA ALA A 387 4.18 -1.87 -10.35
C ALA A 387 3.08 -2.27 -11.32
N GLU A 388 3.35 -3.30 -12.11
CA GLU A 388 2.39 -4.00 -12.93
C GLU A 388 2.28 -5.43 -12.39
N ILE A 389 1.05 -5.88 -12.13
CA ILE A 389 0.76 -7.24 -11.71
C ILE A 389 -0.06 -7.88 -12.81
N GLU A 390 0.48 -8.90 -13.44
CA GLU A 390 -0.26 -9.76 -14.36
C GLU A 390 -0.80 -10.96 -13.60
N LEU A 391 -2.12 -11.01 -13.44
CA LEU A 391 -2.79 -12.06 -12.69
C LEU A 391 -2.82 -13.36 -13.51
N GLU A 392 -2.47 -14.46 -12.85
CA GLU A 392 -2.77 -15.81 -13.33
C GLU A 392 -4.28 -16.05 -13.22
N LYS A 393 -4.90 -16.55 -14.30
CA LYS A 393 -6.34 -16.79 -14.37
C LYS A 393 -6.71 -18.22 -14.03
#